data_AF-A0A537WWV1-F1
#
_entry.id   AF-A0A537WWV1-F1
#
_cell.length_a   1.000
_cell.length_b   1.000
_cell.length_c   1.000
_cell.angle_alpha   90.00
_cell.angle_beta   90.00
_cell.angle_gamma   90.00
#
_symmetry.space_group_name_H-M   'P 1'
#
loop_
_entity.id
_entity.type
_entity.pdbx_description
1 polymer ?
#
loop_
_entity_poly.entity_id
_entity_poly.type
_entity_poly.pdbx_seq_one_letter_code
_entity_poly.pdbx_strand_id
1 'polypeptide(L)'
;MSPSEGERAIRRRGGLGVVVLLCLVAMLAACSKVSPTPPATSARTTSPGQVWLAVLGSAEDPNELDAPYAELVGSLGAGSVTHVVVSPSACYSGLPSRYDGRYVLGVWDATERAVRAMLDPAGAREGWIGAVASTCVD
;
A
#
# COMPACT_ATOMS: atom_id res chain seq x y z
N MET A 1 30.79 -65.76 -8.28
CA MET A 1 32.00 -64.96 -8.56
C MET A 1 31.60 -63.50 -8.64
N SER A 2 32.08 -62.67 -7.71
CA SER A 2 32.19 -61.21 -7.92
C SER A 2 33.32 -60.93 -8.93
N PRO A 3 33.30 -59.79 -9.64
CA PRO A 3 33.95 -58.57 -9.13
C PRO A 3 33.15 -57.27 -9.43
N SER A 4 33.04 -56.36 -8.47
CA SER A 4 33.79 -55.09 -8.41
C SER A 4 33.34 -54.04 -9.44
N GLU A 5 32.33 -53.25 -9.10
CA GLU A 5 32.15 -51.91 -9.66
C GLU A 5 32.51 -50.87 -8.59
N GLY A 6 33.52 -50.07 -8.93
CA GLY A 6 34.18 -49.14 -8.05
C GLY A 6 33.32 -47.93 -7.67
N GLU A 7 33.35 -47.62 -6.39
CA GLU A 7 33.90 -46.36 -5.88
C GLU A 7 33.52 -45.07 -6.63
N ARG A 8 32.37 -44.52 -6.24
CA ARG A 8 32.14 -43.12 -5.83
C ARG A 8 33.10 -42.05 -6.42
N ALA A 9 32.57 -41.32 -7.39
CA ALA A 9 32.74 -39.87 -7.52
C ALA A 9 31.33 -39.32 -7.81
N ILE A 10 30.78 -38.37 -7.05
CA ILE A 10 31.10 -36.96 -7.15
C ILE A 10 31.02 -36.32 -5.76
N ARG A 11 32.17 -35.80 -5.33
CA ARG A 11 32.34 -34.86 -4.24
C ARG A 11 32.13 -33.43 -4.79
N ARG A 12 31.06 -32.76 -4.40
CA ARG A 12 30.94 -31.29 -4.21
C ARG A 12 29.85 -31.10 -3.15
N ARG A 13 30.12 -30.96 -1.84
CA ARG A 13 30.81 -29.89 -1.11
C ARG A 13 30.57 -28.49 -1.67
N GLY A 14 29.81 -27.71 -0.91
CA GLY A 14 29.49 -26.29 -1.10
C GLY A 14 28.02 -26.07 -0.74
N GLY A 15 27.59 -26.08 0.52
CA GLY A 15 28.24 -25.45 1.67
C GLY A 15 27.79 -23.99 1.75
N LEU A 16 26.64 -23.79 2.40
CA LEU A 16 26.19 -22.61 3.16
C LEU A 16 26.76 -21.23 2.83
N GLY A 17 25.83 -20.28 2.66
CA GLY A 17 25.91 -19.01 3.36
C GLY A 17 26.50 -17.87 2.55
N VAL A 18 25.63 -17.08 1.93
CA VAL A 18 25.94 -15.71 1.56
C VAL A 18 24.86 -14.82 2.19
N VAL A 19 24.99 -14.64 3.50
CA VAL A 19 24.37 -13.54 4.24
C VAL A 19 25.34 -12.37 4.09
N VAL A 20 25.08 -11.47 3.15
CA VAL A 20 25.83 -10.22 3.04
C VAL A 20 25.15 -9.20 3.96
N LEU A 21 25.51 -9.29 5.24
CA LEU A 21 25.32 -8.22 6.21
C LEU A 21 26.63 -7.41 6.22
N LEU A 22 26.61 -6.21 5.64
CA LEU A 22 27.69 -5.24 5.75
C LEU A 22 27.11 -3.88 6.12
N CYS A 23 27.05 -3.69 7.44
CA CYS A 23 27.01 -2.40 8.12
C CYS A 23 28.16 -1.51 7.63
N LEU A 24 27.88 -0.23 7.40
CA LEU A 24 28.71 0.92 7.78
C LEU A 24 28.20 2.19 7.10
N VAL A 25 27.45 3.03 7.82
CA VAL A 25 27.64 4.50 7.71
C VAL A 25 27.44 5.14 9.08
N ALA A 26 28.58 5.40 9.71
CA ALA A 26 28.94 6.52 10.57
C ALA A 26 27.85 7.22 11.42
N MET A 27 27.94 6.97 12.73
CA MET A 27 27.57 7.93 13.78
C MET A 27 28.43 9.21 13.63
N LEU A 28 27.80 10.33 13.27
CA LEU A 28 28.33 11.66 13.50
C LEU A 28 27.40 12.36 14.49
N ALA A 29 27.74 12.22 15.77
CA ALA A 29 27.22 13.03 16.85
C ALA A 29 27.78 14.46 16.70
N ALA A 30 26.97 15.38 16.19
CA ALA A 30 27.21 16.81 16.27
C ALA A 30 25.99 17.46 16.93
N CYS A 31 26.14 17.82 18.20
CA CYS A 31 25.23 18.70 18.91
C CYS A 31 25.23 20.07 18.22
N SER A 32 24.17 20.38 17.49
CA SER A 32 23.76 21.76 17.24
C SER A 32 22.27 21.84 17.48
N LYS A 33 21.87 22.68 18.44
CA LYS A 33 20.49 23.08 18.68
C LYS A 33 19.92 23.60 17.37
N VAL A 34 19.17 22.75 16.67
CA VAL A 34 18.34 23.11 15.53
C VAL A 34 16.98 22.54 15.86
N SER A 35 16.00 23.43 16.03
CA SER A 35 14.61 23.04 16.19
C SER A 35 14.24 22.01 15.11
N PRO A 36 13.58 20.90 15.46
CA PRO A 36 13.05 20.00 14.44
C PRO A 36 11.90 20.73 13.76
N THR A 37 12.20 21.46 12.69
CA THR A 37 11.20 21.71 11.65
C THR A 37 10.91 20.34 11.06
N PRO A 38 9.68 19.80 11.20
CA PRO A 38 9.34 18.54 10.54
C PRO A 38 9.65 18.66 9.05
N PRO A 39 10.14 17.60 8.38
CA PRO A 39 10.28 17.64 6.95
C PRO A 39 8.92 18.06 6.39
N ALA A 40 8.91 19.18 5.68
CA ALA A 40 7.77 19.55 4.87
C ALA A 40 7.71 18.50 3.75
N THR A 41 7.11 17.35 4.06
CA THR A 41 6.35 16.58 3.08
C THR A 41 5.59 17.65 2.33
N SER A 42 5.87 17.78 1.04
CA SER A 42 5.13 18.69 0.18
C SER A 42 3.66 18.34 0.38
N ALA A 43 2.98 19.12 1.22
CA ALA A 43 1.55 19.12 1.33
C ALA A 43 1.13 19.56 -0.05
N ARG A 44 0.88 18.57 -0.91
CA ARG A 44 0.27 18.78 -2.20
C ARG A 44 -1.13 19.19 -1.81
N THR A 45 -1.30 20.49 -1.56
CA THR A 45 -2.61 21.13 -1.43
C THR A 45 -3.26 20.98 -2.80
N THR A 46 -3.78 19.79 -3.05
CA THR A 46 -4.70 19.55 -4.14
C THR A 46 -5.92 20.34 -3.73
N SER A 47 -6.20 21.41 -4.48
CA SER A 47 -7.53 22.01 -4.51
C SER A 47 -8.56 20.89 -4.52
N PRO A 48 -9.68 20.96 -3.77
CA PRO A 48 -10.67 19.89 -3.69
C PRO A 48 -11.09 19.50 -5.11
N GLY A 49 -10.43 18.45 -5.60
CA GLY A 49 -10.56 17.97 -6.96
C GLY A 49 -11.68 16.97 -6.97
N GLN A 50 -12.52 17.04 -8.01
CA GLN A 50 -13.39 15.92 -8.29
C GLN A 50 -12.52 14.72 -8.68
N VAL A 51 -12.61 13.65 -7.92
CA VAL A 51 -11.91 12.39 -8.14
C VAL A 51 -12.92 11.26 -8.32
N TRP A 52 -12.48 10.17 -8.92
CA TRP A 52 -13.23 8.92 -8.92
C TRP A 52 -12.79 8.07 -7.74
N LEU A 53 -13.76 7.55 -6.99
CA LEU A 53 -13.55 6.69 -5.84
C LEU A 53 -14.36 5.41 -6.02
N ALA A 54 -13.70 4.26 -5.87
CA ALA A 54 -14.34 2.97 -5.70
C ALA A 54 -14.24 2.55 -4.23
N VAL A 55 -15.40 2.35 -3.59
CA VAL A 55 -15.47 1.86 -2.21
C VAL A 55 -15.53 0.33 -2.22
N LEU A 56 -14.53 -0.28 -1.60
CA LEU A 56 -14.31 -1.73 -1.54
C LEU A 56 -14.75 -2.31 -0.19
N GLY A 57 -14.67 -1.50 0.87
CA GLY A 57 -15.09 -1.89 2.21
C GLY A 57 -15.50 -0.67 3.04
N SER A 58 -16.23 -0.90 4.12
CA SER A 58 -16.54 0.16 5.09
C SER A 58 -16.75 -0.40 6.49
N ALA A 59 -16.24 0.31 7.49
CA ALA A 59 -16.29 -0.09 8.89
C ALA A 59 -16.60 1.10 9.80
N GLU A 60 -17.08 0.83 11.01
CA GLU A 60 -17.27 1.88 12.03
C GLU A 60 -15.93 2.26 12.67
N ASP A 61 -15.05 1.28 12.88
CA ASP A 61 -13.68 1.45 13.34
C ASP A 61 -12.70 1.30 12.14
N PRO A 62 -11.80 2.26 11.87
CA PRO A 62 -10.84 2.16 10.78
C PRO A 62 -9.88 0.98 10.91
N ASN A 63 -9.58 0.51 12.14
CA ASN A 63 -8.65 -0.61 12.36
C ASN A 63 -9.20 -1.93 11.80
N GLU A 64 -10.52 -2.06 11.64
CA GLU A 64 -11.14 -3.21 10.98
C GLU A 64 -10.79 -3.28 9.48
N LEU A 65 -10.28 -2.17 8.91
CA LEU A 65 -9.87 -2.08 7.50
C LEU A 65 -8.38 -2.35 7.28
N ASP A 66 -7.57 -2.60 8.32
CA ASP A 66 -6.13 -2.81 8.19
C ASP A 66 -5.79 -4.06 7.36
N ALA A 67 -6.43 -5.19 7.69
CA ALA A 67 -6.24 -6.44 6.96
C ALA A 67 -6.68 -6.34 5.49
N PRO A 68 -7.91 -5.86 5.16
CA PRO A 68 -8.32 -5.72 3.77
C PRO A 68 -7.53 -4.63 3.02
N TYR A 69 -7.04 -3.59 3.70
CA TYR A 69 -6.11 -2.62 3.12
C TYR A 69 -4.81 -3.29 2.70
N ALA A 70 -4.19 -4.08 3.58
CA ALA A 70 -2.93 -4.76 3.28
C ALA A 70 -3.09 -5.80 2.15
N GLU A 71 -4.20 -6.53 2.13
CA GLU A 71 -4.54 -7.47 1.05
C GLU A 71 -4.71 -6.76 -0.30
N LEU A 72 -5.43 -5.63 -0.30
CA LEU A 72 -5.66 -4.82 -1.49
C LEU A 72 -4.34 -4.24 -2.04
N VAL A 73 -3.51 -3.64 -1.17
CA VAL A 73 -2.19 -3.14 -1.56
C VAL A 73 -1.30 -4.25 -2.12
N GLY A 74 -1.31 -5.44 -1.48
CA GLY A 74 -0.59 -6.61 -1.97
C GLY A 74 -1.04 -7.04 -3.37
N SER A 75 -2.34 -6.95 -3.64
CA SER A 75 -2.95 -7.32 -4.93
C SER A 75 -2.71 -6.29 -6.03
N LEU A 76 -2.73 -4.99 -5.69
CA LEU A 76 -2.49 -3.87 -6.62
C LEU A 76 -1.00 -3.62 -6.88
N GLY A 77 -0.12 -4.14 -6.02
CA GLY A 77 1.32 -3.89 -6.06
C GLY A 77 1.76 -2.67 -5.25
N ALA A 78 3.00 -2.69 -4.75
CA ALA A 78 3.52 -1.70 -3.79
C ALA A 78 3.54 -0.24 -4.30
N GLY A 79 3.52 -0.03 -5.63
CA GLY A 79 3.43 1.31 -6.22
C GLY A 79 2.03 1.95 -6.14
N SER A 80 1.01 1.15 -5.82
CA SER A 80 -0.39 1.55 -5.83
C SER A 80 -0.88 2.09 -4.48
N VAL A 81 -0.01 2.07 -3.46
CA VAL A 81 -0.32 2.56 -2.09
C VAL A 81 -0.86 3.99 -2.10
N THR A 82 -0.37 4.85 -3.00
CA THR A 82 -0.82 6.25 -3.10
C THR A 82 -2.25 6.40 -3.62
N HIS A 83 -2.82 5.34 -4.19
CA HIS A 83 -4.18 5.31 -4.71
C HIS A 83 -5.17 4.61 -3.76
N VAL A 84 -4.68 4.00 -2.68
CA VAL A 84 -5.53 3.34 -1.68
C VAL A 84 -5.72 4.25 -0.48
N VAL A 85 -6.95 4.41 -0.03
CA VAL A 85 -7.31 5.28 1.09
C VAL A 85 -8.16 4.54 2.10
N VAL A 86 -7.91 4.83 3.38
CA VAL A 86 -8.86 4.59 4.47
C VAL A 86 -9.19 5.95 5.06
N SER A 87 -10.44 6.39 4.94
CA SER A 87 -10.83 7.74 5.38
C SER A 87 -12.27 7.78 5.86
N PRO A 88 -12.63 8.72 6.76
CA PRO A 88 -14.03 8.97 7.10
C PRO A 88 -14.84 9.29 5.84
N SER A 89 -16.02 8.70 5.71
CA SER A 89 -16.97 9.01 4.62
C SER A 89 -17.30 10.50 4.51
N ALA A 90 -17.31 11.21 5.64
CA ALA A 90 -17.54 12.66 5.71
C ALA A 90 -16.50 13.50 4.93
N CYS A 91 -15.37 12.90 4.55
CA CYS A 91 -14.36 13.54 3.69
C CYS A 91 -14.74 13.57 2.20
N TYR A 92 -15.80 12.88 1.79
CA TYR A 92 -16.19 12.76 0.40
C TYR A 92 -17.64 13.18 0.19
N SER A 93 -17.83 14.29 -0.54
CA SER A 93 -19.15 14.68 -1.01
C SER A 93 -19.53 13.87 -2.25
N GLY A 94 -20.72 13.28 -2.26
CA GLY A 94 -21.23 12.42 -3.35
C GLY A 94 -21.22 10.92 -3.04
N LEU A 95 -20.72 10.50 -1.87
CA LEU A 95 -20.88 9.12 -1.41
C LEU A 95 -22.36 8.78 -1.15
N PRO A 96 -22.80 7.54 -1.44
CA PRO A 96 -24.12 7.06 -1.05
C PRO A 96 -24.31 7.06 0.47
N SER A 97 -25.52 7.41 0.94
CA SER A 97 -25.83 7.54 2.37
C SER A 97 -25.64 6.29 3.23
N ARG A 98 -25.56 5.10 2.61
CA ARG A 98 -25.22 3.85 3.31
C ARG A 98 -23.80 3.85 3.93
N TYR A 99 -22.94 4.78 3.51
CA TYR A 99 -21.59 4.94 4.05
C TYR A 99 -21.50 6.03 5.13
N ASP A 100 -22.58 6.77 5.39
CA ASP A 100 -22.58 7.88 6.35
C ASP A 100 -22.16 7.40 7.74
N GLY A 101 -21.24 8.16 8.36
CA GLY A 101 -20.71 7.85 9.70
C GLY A 101 -19.72 6.68 9.75
N ARG A 102 -19.34 6.10 8.60
CA ARG A 102 -18.37 5.00 8.51
C ARG A 102 -17.03 5.49 7.95
N TYR A 103 -15.98 4.72 8.20
CA TYR A 103 -14.73 4.76 7.42
C TYR A 103 -14.89 3.92 6.17
N VAL A 104 -14.33 4.39 5.05
CA VAL A 104 -14.33 3.68 3.78
C VAL A 104 -12.91 3.28 3.40
N LEU A 105 -12.75 2.04 2.96
CA LEU A 105 -11.58 1.57 2.22
C LEU A 105 -11.90 1.72 0.74
N GLY A 106 -11.07 2.45 0.01
CA GLY A 106 -11.28 2.65 -1.41
C GLY A 106 -10.02 2.86 -2.23
N VAL A 107 -10.20 2.78 -3.55
CA VAL A 107 -9.20 3.12 -4.55
C VAL A 107 -9.66 4.37 -5.28
N TRP A 108 -8.77 5.34 -5.43
CA TRP A 108 -9.08 6.59 -6.09
C TRP A 108 -8.11 6.92 -7.23
N ASP A 109 -8.64 7.64 -8.22
CA ASP A 109 -7.85 8.24 -9.30
C ASP A 109 -8.59 9.47 -9.88
N ALA A 110 -7.97 10.17 -10.81
CA ALA A 110 -8.59 11.27 -11.54
C ALA A 110 -9.72 10.79 -12.49
N THR A 111 -9.70 9.54 -12.94
CA THR A 111 -10.69 9.02 -13.91
C THR A 111 -11.28 7.67 -13.52
N GLU A 112 -12.55 7.42 -13.87
CA GLU A 112 -13.19 6.11 -13.68
C GLU A 112 -12.39 4.98 -14.33
N ARG A 113 -11.87 5.24 -15.53
CA ARG A 113 -11.10 4.26 -16.30
C ARG A 113 -9.85 3.82 -15.56
N ALA A 114 -9.14 4.75 -14.93
CA ALA A 114 -7.95 4.44 -14.15
C ALA A 114 -8.28 3.64 -12.88
N VAL A 115 -9.37 4.01 -12.18
CA VAL A 115 -9.87 3.23 -11.04
C VAL A 115 -10.20 1.80 -11.46
N ARG A 116 -10.99 1.61 -12.52
CA ARG A 116 -11.33 0.26 -13.03
C ARG A 116 -10.11 -0.53 -13.47
N ALA A 117 -9.17 0.10 -14.17
CA ALA A 117 -7.93 -0.54 -14.61
C ALA A 117 -7.06 -1.04 -13.45
N MET A 118 -7.17 -0.41 -12.26
CA MET A 118 -6.53 -0.92 -11.04
C MET A 118 -7.30 -2.10 -10.44
N LEU A 119 -8.64 -2.05 -10.41
CA LEU A 119 -9.47 -3.08 -9.77
C LEU A 119 -9.54 -4.40 -10.57
N ASP A 120 -9.64 -4.32 -11.89
CA ASP A 120 -9.78 -5.46 -12.79
C ASP A 120 -8.69 -6.55 -12.58
N PRO A 121 -7.38 -6.23 -12.58
CA PRO A 121 -6.34 -7.23 -12.37
C PRO A 121 -6.29 -7.76 -10.92
N ALA A 122 -6.74 -6.97 -9.95
CA ALA A 122 -6.80 -7.38 -8.55
C ALA A 122 -8.00 -8.29 -8.25
N GLY A 123 -8.95 -8.44 -9.18
CA GLY A 123 -10.20 -9.17 -8.95
C GLY A 123 -11.05 -8.56 -7.82
N ALA A 124 -10.79 -7.30 -7.48
CA ALA A 124 -11.40 -6.60 -6.37
C ALA A 124 -12.84 -6.19 -6.77
N ARG A 125 -13.80 -6.43 -5.87
CA ARG A 125 -15.21 -6.08 -6.10
C ARG A 125 -15.56 -4.83 -5.33
N GLU A 126 -15.94 -3.79 -6.06
CA GLU A 126 -16.46 -2.56 -5.48
C GLU A 126 -17.90 -2.74 -5.01
N GLY A 127 -18.20 -2.22 -3.82
CA GLY A 127 -19.58 -2.01 -3.39
C GLY A 127 -20.18 -0.75 -4.03
N TRP A 128 -19.35 0.16 -4.51
CA TRP A 128 -19.74 1.38 -5.21
C TRP A 128 -18.57 1.99 -5.96
N ILE A 129 -18.84 2.67 -7.08
CA ILE A 129 -17.90 3.55 -7.77
C ILE A 129 -18.62 4.81 -8.23
N GLY A 130 -17.97 5.96 -8.06
CA GLY A 130 -18.52 7.23 -8.52
C GLY A 130 -17.56 8.41 -8.32
N ALA A 131 -17.93 9.54 -8.93
CA ALA A 131 -17.23 10.79 -8.75
C ALA A 131 -17.57 11.39 -7.38
N VAL A 132 -16.55 11.79 -6.62
CA VAL A 132 -16.67 12.47 -5.32
C VAL A 132 -15.81 13.72 -5.30
N ALA A 133 -16.21 14.70 -4.49
CA ALA A 133 -15.32 15.80 -4.14
C ALA A 133 -14.65 15.49 -2.80
N SER A 134 -13.32 15.44 -2.77
CA SER A 134 -12.57 15.32 -1.50
C SER A 134 -12.57 16.66 -0.78
N THR A 135 -13.03 16.68 0.47
CA THR A 135 -13.06 17.89 1.33
C THR A 135 -12.05 17.84 2.46
N CYS A 136 -11.49 16.67 2.75
CA CYS A 136 -10.38 16.53 3.67
C CYS A 136 -9.06 16.64 2.90
N VAL A 137 -8.08 17.29 3.54
CA VAL A 137 -6.68 17.26 3.11
C VAL A 137 -5.99 16.14 3.88
N ASP A 138 -5.12 15.39 3.19
CA ASP A 138 -4.17 14.47 3.82
C ASP A 138 -3.17 15.20 4.73
#